data_AF-A0A7C3MN86-F1
#
_entry.id   AF-A0A7C3MN86-F1
#
_cell.length_a   1.000
_cell.length_b   1.000
_cell.length_c   1.000
_cell.angle_alpha   90.00
_cell.angle_beta   90.00
_cell.angle_gamma   90.00
#
_symmetry.space_group_name_H-M   'P 1'
#
loop_
_entity.id
_entity.type
_entity.pdbx_description
1 polymer ?
#
loop_
_entity_poly.entity_id
_entity_poly.type
_entity_poly.pdbx_seq_one_letter_code
_entity_poly.pdbx_strand_id
1 'polypeptide(L)'
;MKGKVLLILLVLIIVPFLFSEEKKKPEVQVSLGTKVNSIENYPGKIGEFEPLNKGLSPVVSAQISGSSGKLFYGLQSIVNENMKDQRHELILDFGRIFEENLQFNSLPHRLDHDPLKNLDLTSLARSGVFHTDFDPTKEYRINRKELVSKSVIRIPFIPFAHLYVNYRDERREG
;
A
#
# COMPACT_ATOMS: atom_id res chain seq x y z
N MET A 1 -10.50 7.05 -13.99
CA MET A 1 -10.45 5.98 -12.97
C MET A 1 -10.55 6.46 -11.52
N LYS A 2 -10.12 7.68 -11.16
CA LYS A 2 -10.12 8.18 -9.76
C LYS A 2 -11.50 8.21 -9.06
N GLY A 3 -12.58 8.50 -9.79
CA GLY A 3 -13.93 8.55 -9.21
C GLY A 3 -14.59 7.19 -8.94
N LYS A 4 -14.17 6.12 -9.62
CA LYS A 4 -14.82 4.80 -9.50
C LYS A 4 -14.39 4.05 -8.22
N VAL A 5 -13.15 4.24 -7.78
CA VAL A 5 -12.61 3.61 -6.56
C VAL A 5 -13.23 4.22 -5.30
N LEU A 6 -13.40 5.55 -5.29
CA LEU A 6 -14.05 6.27 -4.18
C LEU A 6 -15.52 5.83 -4.00
N LEU A 7 -16.24 5.62 -5.11
CA LEU A 7 -17.62 5.15 -5.09
C LEU A 7 -17.75 3.74 -4.52
N ILE A 8 -16.83 2.83 -4.87
CA ILE A 8 -16.82 1.44 -4.36
C ILE A 8 -16.54 1.41 -2.86
N LEU A 9 -15.59 2.22 -2.38
CA LEU A 9 -15.32 2.40 -0.95
C LEU A 9 -16.53 2.98 -0.20
N LEU A 10 -17.22 3.96 -0.78
CA LEU A 10 -18.42 4.54 -0.16
C LEU A 10 -19.57 3.52 -0.08
N VAL A 11 -19.77 2.72 -1.13
CA VAL A 11 -20.78 1.66 -1.16
C VAL A 11 -20.45 0.56 -0.13
N LEU A 12 -19.19 0.16 0.00
CA LEU A 12 -18.75 -0.81 1.02
C LEU A 12 -18.92 -0.31 2.46
N ILE A 13 -18.87 1.00 2.69
CA ILE A 13 -19.17 1.59 4.00
C ILE A 13 -20.68 1.57 4.28
N ILE A 14 -21.53 1.77 3.27
CA ILE A 14 -22.99 1.91 3.45
C ILE A 14 -23.70 0.55 3.56
N VAL A 15 -23.28 -0.46 2.80
CA VAL A 15 -23.89 -1.81 2.80
C VAL A 15 -23.98 -2.46 4.19
N PRO A 16 -22.96 -2.42 5.08
CA PRO A 16 -23.07 -3.00 6.42
C PRO A 16 -24.07 -2.27 7.34
N PHE A 17 -24.43 -1.01 7.04
CA PHE A 17 -25.50 -0.30 7.78
C PHE A 17 -26.91 -0.75 7.39
N LEU A 18 -27.09 -1.33 6.20
CA LEU A 18 -28.40 -1.74 5.69
C LEU A 18 -28.89 -3.09 6.25
N PHE A 19 -28.03 -3.88 6.90
CA PHE A 19 -28.32 -5.28 7.29
C PHE A 19 -28.34 -5.58 8.80
N SER A 20 -28.31 -4.59 9.70
CA SER A 20 -28.11 -4.88 11.14
C SER A 20 -29.40 -4.78 11.98
N GLU A 21 -29.90 -5.94 12.41
CA GLU A 21 -31.03 -6.09 13.35
C GLU A 21 -30.57 -6.03 14.83
N GLU A 22 -29.31 -6.36 15.13
CA GLU A 22 -28.67 -6.14 16.45
C GLU A 22 -27.51 -5.14 16.35
N LYS A 23 -27.59 -4.05 17.12
CA LYS A 23 -26.73 -2.87 17.00
C LYS A 23 -25.52 -2.94 17.92
N LYS A 24 -24.48 -3.70 17.57
CA LYS A 24 -23.12 -3.36 18.05
C LYS A 24 -22.57 -2.26 17.15
N LYS A 25 -22.28 -1.10 17.73
CA LYS A 25 -21.72 0.03 16.97
C LYS A 25 -20.32 -0.36 16.48
N PRO A 26 -19.96 -0.06 15.23
CA PRO A 26 -18.59 -0.25 14.75
C PRO A 26 -17.63 0.63 15.56
N GLU A 27 -16.44 0.10 15.80
CA GLU A 27 -15.32 0.88 16.29
C GLU A 27 -14.72 1.65 15.12
N VAL A 28 -14.56 2.95 15.30
CA VAL A 28 -14.01 3.85 14.29
C VAL A 28 -12.90 4.66 14.94
N GLN A 29 -11.69 4.56 14.38
CA GLN A 29 -10.54 5.35 14.77
C GLN A 29 -10.04 6.11 13.55
N VAL A 30 -9.86 7.43 13.70
CA VAL A 30 -9.26 8.28 12.67
C VAL A 30 -8.08 9.00 13.31
N SER A 31 -6.94 8.97 12.64
CA SER A 31 -5.73 9.64 13.11
C SER A 31 -5.19 10.54 12.02
N LEU A 32 -4.83 11.75 12.43
CA LEU A 32 -4.09 12.71 11.62
C LEU A 32 -2.74 12.90 12.29
N GLY A 33 -1.69 12.62 11.55
CA GLY A 33 -0.31 12.70 12.01
C GLY A 33 0.57 13.42 11.00
N THR A 34 1.84 13.54 11.36
CA THR A 34 2.88 14.00 10.44
C THR A 34 4.11 13.11 10.55
N LYS A 35 4.84 12.98 9.45
CA LYS A 35 6.12 12.30 9.33
C LYS A 35 7.18 13.32 8.95
N VAL A 36 8.34 13.27 9.59
CA VAL A 36 9.49 14.12 9.25
C VAL A 36 10.64 13.24 8.81
N ASN A 37 11.06 13.41 7.57
CA ASN A 37 12.17 12.65 6.99
C ASN A 37 13.36 13.59 6.74
N SER A 38 14.51 13.26 7.32
CA SER A 38 15.80 13.86 6.98
C SER A 38 16.63 12.86 6.19
N ILE A 39 17.24 13.32 5.10
CA ILE A 39 18.11 12.52 4.24
C ILE A 39 19.42 13.29 4.13
N GLU A 40 20.47 12.72 4.72
CA GLU A 40 21.83 13.29 4.76
C GLU A 40 22.78 12.58 3.78
N ASN A 41 22.40 11.40 3.24
CA ASN A 41 23.22 10.58 2.34
C ASN A 41 22.42 9.96 1.18
N TYR A 42 23.10 9.22 0.30
CA TYR A 42 22.46 8.52 -0.83
C TYR A 42 21.38 7.53 -0.33
N PRO A 43 20.10 7.76 -0.65
CA PRO A 43 19.02 6.97 -0.08
C PRO A 43 18.68 5.70 -0.88
N GLY A 44 19.44 5.35 -1.93
CA GLY A 44 19.02 4.42 -2.99
C GLY A 44 18.38 3.12 -2.49
N LYS A 45 19.06 2.38 -1.60
CA LYS A 45 18.55 1.10 -1.08
C LYS A 45 17.33 1.23 -0.17
N ILE A 46 17.24 2.30 0.62
CA ILE A 46 16.10 2.51 1.53
C ILE A 46 14.91 3.09 0.76
N GLY A 47 15.18 3.91 -0.25
CA GLY A 47 14.20 4.53 -1.14
C GLY A 47 13.47 3.55 -2.06
N GLU A 48 13.91 2.30 -2.11
CA GLU A 48 13.18 1.20 -2.75
C GLU A 48 12.02 0.72 -1.88
N PHE A 49 12.11 0.81 -0.55
CA PHE A 49 11.09 0.26 0.36
C PHE A 49 10.28 1.34 1.06
N GLU A 50 10.78 2.58 1.08
CA GLU A 50 10.08 3.72 1.66
C GLU A 50 10.09 4.95 0.74
N PRO A 51 8.99 5.73 0.73
CA PRO A 51 8.94 7.01 0.06
C PRO A 51 9.74 8.02 0.89
N LEU A 52 11.00 8.17 0.53
CA LEU A 52 11.96 9.07 1.17
C LEU A 52 11.87 10.47 0.56
N ASN A 53 10.70 11.08 0.64
CA ASN A 53 10.58 12.51 0.38
C ASN A 53 11.10 13.26 1.61
N LYS A 54 11.97 14.25 1.37
CA LYS A 54 12.60 15.03 2.45
C LYS A 54 11.62 16.08 2.96
N GLY A 55 11.54 16.24 4.28
CA GLY A 55 10.72 17.27 4.92
C GLY A 55 9.54 16.72 5.74
N LEU A 56 8.57 17.61 5.98
CA LEU A 56 7.36 17.35 6.77
C LEU A 56 6.22 16.91 5.86
N SER A 57 5.53 15.86 6.29
CA SER A 57 4.58 15.13 5.48
C SER A 57 3.34 14.73 6.28
N PRO A 58 2.12 15.10 5.87
CA PRO A 58 0.92 14.68 6.59
C PRO A 58 0.67 13.18 6.38
N VAL A 59 0.13 12.54 7.42
CA VAL A 59 -0.32 11.15 7.40
C VAL A 59 -1.75 11.11 7.89
N VAL A 60 -2.63 10.49 7.12
CA VAL A 60 -4.02 10.27 7.50
C VAL A 60 -4.25 8.77 7.56
N SER A 61 -4.76 8.28 8.68
CA SER A 61 -5.18 6.90 8.81
C SER A 61 -6.60 6.78 9.33
N ALA A 62 -7.31 5.79 8.83
CA ALA A 62 -8.64 5.41 9.30
C ALA A 62 -8.68 3.90 9.53
N GLN A 63 -9.26 3.50 10.65
CA GLN A 63 -9.53 2.12 10.99
C GLN A 63 -10.99 1.99 11.38
N ILE A 64 -11.70 1.07 10.74
CA ILE A 64 -13.08 0.74 11.03
C ILE A 64 -13.14 -0.76 11.25
N SER A 65 -13.72 -1.20 12.36
CA SER A 65 -13.95 -2.62 12.58
C SER A 65 -15.27 -2.85 13.30
N GLY A 66 -15.94 -3.95 12.96
CA GLY A 66 -17.20 -4.29 13.59
C GLY A 66 -17.69 -5.67 13.19
N SER A 67 -18.80 -6.04 13.81
CA SER A 67 -19.50 -7.27 13.51
C SER A 67 -21.00 -7.02 13.50
N SER A 68 -21.68 -7.55 12.49
CA SER A 68 -23.15 -7.56 12.40
C SER A 68 -23.61 -8.99 12.15
N GLY A 69 -24.25 -9.61 13.16
CA GLY A 69 -24.64 -11.01 13.12
C GLY A 69 -23.44 -11.93 12.85
N LYS A 70 -23.45 -12.62 11.71
CA LYS A 70 -22.36 -13.52 11.27
C LYS A 70 -21.26 -12.81 10.49
N LEU A 71 -21.47 -11.56 10.07
CA LEU A 71 -20.50 -10.80 9.30
C LEU A 71 -19.54 -10.05 10.24
N PHE A 72 -18.25 -10.30 10.11
CA PHE A 72 -17.18 -9.42 10.59
C PHE A 72 -16.64 -8.59 9.43
N TYR A 73 -16.38 -7.31 9.68
CA TYR A 73 -15.75 -6.42 8.71
C TYR A 73 -14.67 -5.59 9.37
N GLY A 74 -13.56 -5.39 8.65
CA GLY A 74 -12.45 -4.55 9.04
C GLY A 74 -11.94 -3.76 7.83
N LEU A 75 -11.77 -2.46 7.97
CA LEU A 75 -11.15 -1.59 6.98
C LEU A 75 -10.00 -0.84 7.65
N GLN A 76 -8.81 -0.94 7.09
CA GLN A 76 -7.67 -0.11 7.44
C GLN A 76 -7.25 0.68 6.21
N SER A 77 -7.06 1.98 6.38
CA SER A 77 -6.63 2.88 5.33
C SER A 77 -5.56 3.81 5.87
N ILE A 78 -4.45 3.91 5.15
CA ILE A 78 -3.35 4.84 5.44
C ILE A 78 -3.02 5.55 4.13
N VAL A 79 -3.09 6.87 4.17
CA VAL A 79 -2.66 7.73 3.07
C VAL A 79 -1.59 8.64 3.63
N ASN A 80 -0.40 8.53 3.08
CA ASN A 80 0.72 9.40 3.41
C ASN A 80 0.64 10.67 2.53
N GLU A 81 1.79 11.29 2.28
CA GLU A 81 1.95 12.56 1.55
C GLU A 81 1.07 12.76 0.32
N ASN A 82 0.81 11.70 -0.45
CA ASN A 82 0.05 11.77 -1.68
C ASN A 82 -0.61 10.43 -2.04
N MET A 83 -1.45 10.45 -3.07
CA MET A 83 -2.17 9.28 -3.58
C MET A 83 -1.26 8.20 -4.21
N LYS A 84 0.05 8.44 -4.35
CA LYS A 84 1.01 7.44 -4.81
C LYS A 84 1.62 6.65 -3.66
N ASP A 85 1.45 7.10 -2.42
CA ASP A 85 1.89 6.43 -1.19
C ASP A 85 0.68 6.19 -0.28
N GLN A 86 0.07 5.01 -0.45
CA GLN A 86 -1.14 4.64 0.27
C GLN A 86 -1.26 3.12 0.42
N ARG A 87 -1.91 2.72 1.52
CA ARG A 87 -2.22 1.33 1.84
C ARG A 87 -3.67 1.23 2.29
N HIS A 88 -4.41 0.28 1.72
CA HIS A 88 -5.78 -0.04 2.11
C HIS A 88 -5.91 -1.54 2.30
N GLU A 89 -6.57 -1.97 3.35
CA GLU A 89 -6.91 -3.35 3.62
C GLU A 89 -8.37 -3.46 4.01
N LEU A 90 -9.12 -4.34 3.36
CA LEU A 90 -10.49 -4.69 3.68
C LEU A 90 -10.57 -6.17 3.97
N ILE A 91 -11.09 -6.50 5.15
CA ILE A 91 -11.34 -7.87 5.61
C ILE A 91 -12.84 -8.03 5.77
N LEU A 92 -13.39 -9.08 5.17
CA LEU A 92 -14.77 -9.51 5.34
C LEU A 92 -14.77 -10.99 5.72
N ASP A 93 -15.43 -11.35 6.82
CA ASP A 93 -15.63 -12.75 7.22
C ASP A 93 -17.12 -12.98 7.48
N PHE A 94 -17.71 -13.93 6.75
CA PHE A 94 -19.11 -14.34 6.91
C PHE A 94 -19.18 -15.68 7.62
N GLY A 95 -19.29 -15.64 8.94
CA GLY A 95 -19.54 -16.80 9.80
C GLY A 95 -18.47 -17.88 9.67
N ARG A 96 -17.24 -17.51 9.33
CA ARG A 96 -16.11 -18.37 8.98
C ARG A 96 -16.34 -19.26 7.76
N ILE A 97 -17.43 -19.09 7.02
CA ILE A 97 -17.70 -19.85 5.78
C ILE A 97 -16.97 -19.21 4.62
N PHE A 98 -16.98 -17.89 4.56
CA PHE A 98 -16.31 -17.12 3.51
C PHE A 98 -15.49 -16.01 4.15
N GLU A 99 -14.22 -15.94 3.81
CA GLU A 99 -13.30 -14.89 4.22
C GLU A 99 -12.72 -14.25 2.96
N GLU A 100 -12.75 -12.92 2.88
CA GLU A 100 -12.15 -12.13 1.81
C GLU A 100 -11.21 -11.11 2.44
N ASN A 101 -9.96 -11.10 1.98
CA ASN A 101 -8.98 -10.08 2.29
C ASN A 101 -8.51 -9.38 1.00
N LEU A 102 -8.86 -8.11 0.88
CA LEU A 102 -8.44 -7.23 -0.20
C LEU A 102 -7.39 -6.26 0.31
N GLN A 103 -6.20 -6.29 -0.29
CA GLN A 103 -5.10 -5.37 0.02
C GLN A 103 -4.74 -4.56 -1.21
N PHE A 104 -4.68 -3.24 -1.06
CA PHE A 104 -4.16 -2.33 -2.07
C PHE A 104 -2.97 -1.57 -1.51
N ASN A 105 -1.84 -1.62 -2.22
CA ASN A 105 -0.65 -0.86 -1.90
C ASN A 105 -0.23 -0.02 -3.11
N SER A 106 0.02 1.27 -2.92
CA SER A 106 0.73 2.11 -3.87
C SER A 106 1.95 2.67 -3.18
N LEU A 107 3.12 2.50 -3.78
CA LEU A 107 4.39 3.00 -3.25
C LEU A 107 5.25 3.53 -4.39
N PRO A 108 5.79 4.76 -4.30
CA PRO A 108 6.81 5.22 -5.23
C PRO A 108 8.16 4.63 -4.81
N HIS A 109 8.74 3.80 -5.68
CA HIS A 109 10.08 3.27 -5.54
C HIS A 109 11.08 4.22 -6.20
N ARG A 110 12.18 4.51 -5.52
CA ARG A 110 13.37 5.09 -6.13
C ARG A 110 14.20 3.96 -6.74
N LEU A 111 14.56 4.08 -8.00
CA LEU A 111 15.47 3.13 -8.64
C LEU A 111 16.90 3.49 -8.22
N ASP A 112 17.70 2.46 -7.96
CA ASP A 112 19.12 2.63 -7.68
C ASP A 112 19.81 3.25 -8.91
N HIS A 113 20.62 4.28 -8.68
CA HIS A 113 21.36 5.01 -9.69
C HIS A 113 22.71 5.44 -9.10
N ASP A 114 23.80 5.20 -9.82
CA ASP A 114 25.13 5.59 -9.38
C ASP A 114 25.32 7.11 -9.55
N PRO A 115 25.52 7.88 -8.45
CA PRO A 115 25.73 9.33 -8.53
C PRO A 115 27.07 9.73 -9.14
N LEU A 116 27.83 8.79 -9.73
CA LEU A 116 29.08 9.02 -10.46
C LEU A 116 30.20 9.64 -9.60
N LYS A 117 30.09 9.65 -8.26
CA LYS A 117 31.10 10.21 -7.34
C LYS A 117 32.48 9.56 -7.50
N ASN A 118 32.52 8.35 -8.03
CA ASN A 118 33.75 7.58 -8.27
C ASN A 118 34.57 8.16 -9.44
N LEU A 119 33.93 8.91 -10.35
CA LEU A 119 34.56 9.56 -11.52
C LEU A 119 35.39 10.78 -11.15
N ASP A 120 34.95 11.57 -10.16
CA ASP A 120 35.71 12.71 -9.64
C ASP A 120 37.10 12.26 -9.15
N LEU A 121 37.16 11.10 -8.49
CA LEU A 121 38.40 10.52 -7.99
C LEU A 121 39.27 9.86 -9.08
N THR A 122 38.67 9.31 -10.14
CA THR A 122 39.43 8.69 -11.24
C THR A 122 40.00 9.69 -12.24
N SER A 123 39.43 10.90 -12.34
CA SER A 123 40.02 12.02 -13.08
C SER A 123 41.42 12.39 -12.57
N LEU A 124 41.64 12.28 -11.26
CA LEU A 124 42.94 12.48 -10.60
C LEU A 124 43.90 11.31 -10.85
N ALA A 125 43.38 10.10 -11.06
CA ALA A 125 44.16 8.87 -11.21
C ALA A 125 44.45 8.46 -12.67
N ARG A 126 43.98 9.23 -13.68
CA ARG A 126 44.12 8.92 -15.12
C ARG A 126 43.65 7.51 -15.51
N SER A 127 42.61 7.01 -14.85
CA SER A 127 41.99 5.72 -15.19
C SER A 127 40.63 5.96 -15.84
N GLY A 128 40.33 5.24 -16.91
CA GLY A 128 39.05 5.33 -17.62
C GLY A 128 38.00 4.44 -16.95
N VAL A 129 36.86 5.03 -16.57
CA VAL A 129 35.70 4.29 -16.06
C VAL A 129 34.61 4.34 -17.12
N PHE A 130 34.10 3.18 -17.52
CA PHE A 130 32.95 3.08 -18.42
C PHE A 130 31.67 3.14 -17.59
N HIS A 131 30.77 4.05 -17.94
CA HIS A 131 29.45 4.16 -17.32
C HIS A 131 28.38 4.27 -18.40
N THR A 132 27.22 3.66 -18.14
CA THR A 132 26.05 3.68 -19.03
C THR A 132 25.05 4.77 -18.65
N ASP A 133 25.26 5.44 -17.51
CA ASP A 133 24.43 6.53 -17.04
C ASP A 133 25.18 7.86 -17.15
N PHE A 134 24.58 8.84 -17.81
CA PHE A 134 25.20 10.14 -18.12
C PHE A 134 24.54 11.30 -17.38
N ASP A 135 23.55 11.03 -16.52
CA ASP A 135 22.81 12.06 -15.81
C ASP A 135 22.84 11.84 -14.28
N PRO A 136 23.93 12.25 -13.60
CA PRO A 136 24.13 12.03 -12.16
C PRO A 136 23.13 12.79 -11.27
N THR A 137 22.33 13.69 -11.85
CA THR A 137 21.35 14.50 -11.13
C THR A 137 19.93 13.94 -11.22
N LYS A 138 19.73 12.90 -12.04
CA LYS A 138 18.39 12.40 -12.35
C LYS A 138 17.88 11.47 -11.26
N GLU A 139 16.66 11.74 -10.80
CA GLU A 139 15.98 10.87 -9.85
C GLU A 139 15.06 9.88 -10.59
N TYR A 140 15.55 8.66 -10.84
CA TYR A 140 14.73 7.61 -11.42
C TYR A 140 13.73 7.07 -10.38
N ARG A 141 12.43 7.12 -10.73
CA ARG A 141 11.34 6.68 -9.85
C ARG A 141 10.31 5.89 -10.64
N ILE A 142 9.83 4.80 -10.06
CA ILE A 142 8.66 4.07 -10.56
C ILE A 142 7.58 4.09 -9.49
N ASN A 143 6.32 4.18 -9.90
CA ASN A 143 5.20 3.99 -8.99
C ASN A 143 4.71 2.55 -9.13
N ARG A 144 4.79 1.77 -8.04
CA ARG A 144 4.28 0.41 -7.97
C ARG A 144 2.91 0.42 -7.31
N LYS A 145 1.93 -0.14 -8.00
CA LYS A 145 0.56 -0.36 -7.48
C LYS A 145 0.33 -1.86 -7.45
N GLU A 146 -0.16 -2.36 -6.32
CA GLU A 146 -0.44 -3.77 -6.12
C GLU A 146 -1.83 -3.92 -5.52
N LEU A 147 -2.63 -4.81 -6.11
CA LEU A 147 -3.90 -5.27 -5.57
C LEU A 147 -3.79 -6.78 -5.33
N VAL A 148 -4.03 -7.22 -4.10
CA VAL A 148 -4.09 -8.62 -3.70
C VAL A 148 -5.50 -8.92 -3.19
N SER A 149 -6.11 -9.99 -3.68
CA SER A 149 -7.37 -10.55 -3.21
C SER A 149 -7.13 -11.98 -2.77
N LYS A 150 -7.48 -12.28 -1.52
CA LYS A 150 -7.38 -13.62 -0.94
C LYS A 150 -8.75 -14.02 -0.43
N SER A 151 -9.32 -15.05 -1.05
CA SER A 151 -10.59 -15.63 -0.66
C SER A 151 -10.38 -17.01 -0.05
N VAL A 152 -11.06 -17.28 1.05
CA VAL A 152 -11.13 -18.61 1.67
C VAL A 152 -12.59 -19.00 1.78
N ILE A 153 -12.95 -20.13 1.18
CA ILE A 153 -14.27 -20.75 1.32
C ILE A 153 -14.11 -22.04 2.11
N ARG A 154 -14.73 -22.11 3.29
CA ARG A 154 -14.76 -23.32 4.14
C ARG A 154 -16.07 -24.06 3.88
N ILE A 155 -15.99 -25.34 3.51
CA ILE A 155 -17.16 -26.14 3.17
C ILE A 155 -17.83 -26.65 4.48
N PRO A 156 -19.04 -26.20 4.85
CA PRO A 156 -19.60 -26.48 6.17
C PRO A 156 -19.81 -27.97 6.48
N PHE A 157 -20.12 -28.77 5.46
CA PHE A 157 -20.38 -30.21 5.57
C PHE A 157 -19.13 -31.07 5.37
N ILE A 158 -17.99 -30.46 5.03
CA ILE A 158 -16.69 -31.15 4.90
C ILE A 158 -15.66 -30.30 5.65
N PRO A 159 -15.58 -30.42 7.00
CA PRO A 159 -14.82 -29.49 7.84
C PRO A 159 -13.32 -29.40 7.55
N PHE A 160 -12.77 -30.39 6.84
CA PHE A 160 -11.36 -30.43 6.44
C PHE A 160 -11.09 -29.85 5.04
N ALA A 161 -12.14 -29.52 4.28
CA ALA A 161 -12.02 -29.02 2.91
C ALA A 161 -12.19 -27.50 2.86
N HIS A 162 -11.13 -26.81 2.47
CA HIS A 162 -11.12 -25.37 2.23
C HIS A 162 -10.69 -25.09 0.80
N LEU A 163 -11.36 -24.16 0.13
CA LEU A 163 -10.95 -23.62 -1.16
C LEU A 163 -10.25 -22.28 -0.93
N TYR A 164 -9.01 -22.17 -1.39
CA TYR A 164 -8.21 -20.96 -1.34
C TYR A 164 -8.07 -20.38 -2.75
N VAL A 165 -8.45 -19.11 -2.92
CA VAL A 165 -8.27 -18.37 -4.16
C VAL A 165 -7.40 -17.15 -3.87
N ASN A 166 -6.33 -16.96 -4.63
CA ASN A 166 -5.44 -15.82 -4.50
C ASN A 166 -5.26 -15.17 -5.87
N TYR A 167 -5.60 -13.89 -5.96
CA TYR A 167 -5.42 -13.06 -7.14
C TYR A 167 -4.51 -11.88 -6.81
N ARG A 168 -3.53 -11.60 -7.67
CA ARG A 168 -2.60 -10.48 -7.52
C ARG A 168 -2.44 -9.76 -8.85
N ASP A 169 -2.76 -8.47 -8.88
CA ASP A 169 -2.45 -7.55 -9.99
C ASP A 169 -1.37 -6.57 -9.54
N GLU A 170 -0.31 -6.44 -10.32
CA GLU A 170 0.80 -5.52 -10.06
C GLU A 170 1.05 -4.66 -11.29
N ARG A 171 1.12 -3.34 -11.10
CA ARG A 171 1.40 -2.37 -12.14
C ARG A 171 2.56 -1.48 -11.74
N ARG A 172 3.44 -1.19 -12.69
CA ARG A 172 4.59 -0.31 -12.53
C ARG A 172 4.55 0.77 -13.61
N GLU A 173 4.71 2.02 -13.23
CA GLU A 173 4.67 3.19 -14.12
C GLU A 173 5.84 4.12 -13.75
N GLY A 174 6.74 4.46 -14.68
CA GLY A 174 7.85 5.38 -14.46
C GLY A 174 8.69 5.58 -15.70
#